data_AF-C4IAZ1-F1
#
_entry.id   AF-C4IAZ1-F1
#
_cell.length_a   1.000
_cell.length_b   1.000
_cell.length_c   1.000
_cell.angle_alpha   90.00
_cell.angle_beta   90.00
_cell.angle_gamma   90.00
#
_symmetry.space_group_name_H-M   'P 1'
#
loop_
_entity.id
_entity.type
_entity.pdbx_description
1 polymer ?
#
loop_
_entity_poly.entity_id
_entity_poly.type
_entity_poly.pdbx_seq_one_letter_code
_entity_poly.pdbx_strand_id
1 'polypeptide(L)'
;MSKHILKLFLKQMFWIIVQVIILLANGIGLSEIKGYSIKDVIFVEGIIVIILALFTSMHGNPMGLSIQSMGQNNAQINSNNNIKIKEIEEKKTKNKVRSTLNFSLNTICFIISGIICIGISML
;
A
#
# COMPACT_ATOMS: atom_id res chain seq x y z
N MET A 1 22.14 10.32 -10.67
CA MET A 1 20.76 10.00 -10.24
C MET A 1 19.80 10.93 -10.97
N SER A 2 18.74 10.43 -11.62
CA SER A 2 17.85 11.31 -12.40
C SER A 2 17.09 12.25 -11.45
N LYS A 3 16.92 13.53 -11.85
CA LYS A 3 16.20 14.54 -11.05
C LYS A 3 14.79 14.08 -10.65
N HIS A 4 14.17 13.23 -11.47
CA HIS A 4 12.85 12.65 -11.22
C HIS A 4 12.85 11.64 -10.07
N ILE A 5 13.87 10.79 -9.99
CA ILE A 5 14.00 9.80 -8.91
C ILE A 5 14.23 10.51 -7.57
N LEU A 6 15.10 11.53 -7.55
CA LEU A 6 15.35 12.33 -6.34
C LEU A 6 14.06 12.99 -5.81
N LYS A 7 13.24 13.55 -6.71
CA LYS A 7 11.97 14.19 -6.34
C LYS A 7 10.94 13.19 -5.74
N LEU A 8 10.92 11.95 -6.24
CA LEU A 8 10.06 10.90 -5.68
C LEU A 8 10.50 10.49 -4.27
N PHE A 9 11.82 10.28 -4.06
CA PHE A 9 12.36 9.95 -2.74
C PHE A 9 12.08 11.03 -1.69
N LEU A 10 12.30 12.31 -2.03
CA LEU A 10 11.97 13.44 -1.14
C LEU A 10 10.49 13.47 -0.76
N LYS A 11 9.60 13.21 -1.74
CA LYS A 11 8.16 13.14 -1.49
C LYS A 11 7.80 11.98 -0.56
N GLN A 12 8.44 10.81 -0.72
CA GLN A 12 8.23 9.67 0.17
C GLN A 12 8.74 9.92 1.59
N MET A 13 9.92 10.52 1.76
CA MET A 13 10.42 10.90 3.09
C MET A 13 9.45 11.83 3.80
N PHE A 14 8.94 12.85 3.10
CA PHE A 14 7.95 13.75 3.66
C PHE A 14 6.69 12.99 4.10
N TRP A 15 6.22 12.04 3.29
CA TRP A 15 5.07 11.23 3.62
C TRP A 15 5.28 10.37 4.87
N ILE A 16 6.46 9.77 5.04
CA ILE A 16 6.82 9.00 6.24
C ILE A 16 6.77 9.88 7.49
N ILE A 17 7.31 11.10 7.42
CA ILE A 17 7.31 12.03 8.56
C ILE A 17 5.87 12.38 8.96
N VAL A 18 5.03 12.73 7.99
CA VAL A 18 3.60 13.02 8.25
C VAL A 18 2.89 11.82 8.87
N GLN A 19 3.16 10.61 8.35
CA GLN A 19 2.58 9.37 8.86
C GLN A 19 2.93 9.13 10.34
N VAL A 20 4.21 9.29 10.70
CA VAL A 20 4.70 9.11 12.08
C VAL A 20 4.06 10.12 13.03
N ILE A 21 3.93 11.39 12.62
CA ILE A 21 3.28 12.43 13.43
C ILE A 21 1.82 12.07 13.72
N ILE A 22 1.09 11.55 12.72
CA ILE A 22 -0.30 11.12 12.90
C ILE A 22 -0.39 9.96 13.89
N LEU A 23 0.49 8.96 13.79
CA LEU A 23 0.53 7.82 14.72
C LEU A 23 0.85 8.29 16.15
N LEU A 24 1.81 9.20 16.32
CA LEU A 24 2.11 9.75 17.64
C LEU A 24 0.91 10.51 18.24
N ALA A 25 0.20 11.30 17.42
CA ALA A 25 -0.99 12.02 17.88
C ALA A 25 -2.10 11.05 18.34
N ASN A 26 -2.33 9.96 17.62
CA ASN A 26 -3.27 8.91 18.01
C ASN A 26 -2.84 8.22 19.31
N GLY A 27 -1.56 7.86 19.43
CA GLY A 27 -1.02 7.21 20.62
C GLY A 27 -1.17 8.07 21.89
N ILE A 28 -0.93 9.38 21.78
CA ILE A 28 -1.14 10.34 22.88
C ILE A 28 -2.63 10.39 23.25
N GLY A 29 -3.52 10.56 22.27
CA GLY A 29 -4.96 10.61 22.53
C GLY A 29 -5.50 9.34 23.20
N LEU A 30 -5.04 8.17 22.75
CA LEU A 30 -5.43 6.88 23.33
C LEU A 30 -4.86 6.67 24.75
N SER A 31 -3.64 7.14 24.99
CA SER A 31 -3.02 7.10 26.31
C SER A 31 -3.78 7.97 27.32
N GLU A 32 -4.15 9.19 26.95
CA GLU A 32 -4.90 10.10 27.84
C GLU A 32 -6.30 9.58 28.19
N ILE A 33 -7.00 8.96 27.23
CA ILE A 33 -8.37 8.45 27.44
C ILE A 33 -8.38 7.21 28.36
N LYS A 34 -7.38 6.33 28.24
CA LYS A 34 -7.37 5.05 28.96
C LYS A 34 -6.39 4.98 30.13
N GLY A 35 -5.55 6.00 30.31
CA GLY A 35 -4.51 6.01 31.36
C GLY A 35 -3.40 4.98 31.13
N TYR A 36 -3.25 4.47 29.90
CA TYR A 36 -2.16 3.55 29.56
C TYR A 36 -0.87 4.32 29.29
N SER A 37 0.28 3.66 29.51
CA SER A 37 1.58 4.21 29.14
C SER A 37 1.62 4.52 27.65
N ILE A 38 2.02 5.75 27.29
CA ILE A 38 2.21 6.19 25.91
C ILE A 38 3.12 5.20 25.15
N LYS A 39 4.13 4.66 25.83
CA LYS A 39 5.06 3.66 25.25
C LYS A 39 4.30 2.42 24.79
N ASP A 40 3.49 1.83 25.67
CA ASP A 40 2.75 0.60 25.36
C ASP A 40 1.74 0.79 24.23
N VAL A 41 1.07 1.96 24.22
CA VAL A 41 0.10 2.30 23.17
C VAL A 41 0.79 2.44 21.80
N ILE A 42 1.87 3.21 21.73
CA ILE A 42 2.63 3.42 20.49
C ILE A 42 3.25 2.10 19.98
N PHE A 43 3.70 1.23 20.89
CA PHE A 43 4.22 -0.08 20.54
C PHE A 43 3.17 -0.93 19.82
N VAL A 44 2.00 -1.07 20.43
CA VAL A 44 0.89 -1.87 19.88
C VAL A 44 0.37 -1.25 18.59
N GLU A 45 0.25 0.07 18.53
CA GLU A 45 -0.16 0.79 17.32
C GLU A 45 0.83 0.55 16.17
N GLY A 46 2.14 0.62 16.43
CA GLY A 46 3.17 0.33 15.43
C GLY A 46 3.06 -1.09 14.86
N ILE A 47 2.80 -2.09 15.70
CA ILE A 47 2.58 -3.48 15.25
C ILE A 47 1.33 -3.58 14.35
N ILE A 48 0.22 -2.97 14.77
CA ILE A 48 -1.04 -3.00 14.00
C ILE A 48 -0.82 -2.38 12.62
N VAL A 49 -0.13 -1.25 12.53
CA VAL A 49 0.16 -0.57 11.26
C VAL A 49 0.99 -1.44 10.33
N ILE A 50 2.01 -2.15 10.84
CA ILE A 50 2.81 -3.07 10.03
C ILE A 50 1.94 -4.20 9.48
N ILE A 51 1.09 -4.79 10.32
CA ILE A 51 0.17 -5.86 9.91
C ILE A 51 -0.79 -5.36 8.81
N LEU A 52 -1.40 -4.20 9.00
CA LEU A 52 -2.27 -3.58 8.00
C LEU A 52 -1.51 -3.31 6.70
N ALA A 53 -0.27 -2.81 6.78
CA ALA A 53 0.57 -2.60 5.60
C ALA A 53 0.79 -3.91 4.85
N LEU A 54 1.13 -5.00 5.53
CA LEU A 54 1.29 -6.32 4.91
C LEU A 54 0.00 -6.78 4.22
N PHE A 55 -1.16 -6.61 4.84
CA PHE A 55 -2.44 -6.95 4.21
C PHE A 55 -2.75 -6.07 2.99
N THR A 56 -2.46 -4.78 3.04
CA THR A 56 -2.62 -3.93 1.85
C THR A 56 -1.72 -4.42 0.73
N SER A 57 -0.48 -4.84 1.02
CA SER A 57 0.48 -5.30 0.01
C SER A 57 0.03 -6.51 -0.81
N MET A 58 -0.94 -7.28 -0.30
CA MET A 58 -1.53 -8.44 -0.97
C MET A 58 -2.50 -7.98 -2.08
N HIS A 59 -1.97 -7.48 -3.18
CA HIS A 59 -2.75 -7.19 -4.39
C HIS A 59 -3.04 -8.49 -5.15
N GLY A 60 -4.27 -8.99 -5.04
CA GLY A 60 -4.73 -10.18 -5.74
C GLY A 60 -4.69 -10.01 -7.27
N ASN A 61 -4.11 -10.99 -7.96
CA ASN A 61 -4.31 -11.17 -9.39
C ASN A 61 -5.81 -11.44 -9.63
N PRO A 62 -6.54 -10.70 -10.48
CA PRO A 62 -7.95 -10.96 -10.74
C PRO A 62 -8.13 -12.24 -11.57
N MET A 63 -7.94 -13.41 -10.95
CA MET A 63 -8.27 -14.74 -11.50
C MET A 63 -9.76 -14.88 -11.85
N GLY A 64 -10.62 -13.94 -11.43
CA GLY A 64 -12.03 -13.92 -11.82
C GLY A 64 -12.28 -13.71 -13.32
N LEU A 65 -11.36 -13.06 -14.05
CA LEU A 65 -11.51 -12.82 -15.49
C LEU A 65 -11.21 -14.06 -16.34
N SER A 66 -10.33 -14.97 -15.89
CA SER A 66 -10.05 -16.23 -16.60
C SER A 66 -11.15 -17.28 -16.44
N ILE A 67 -11.97 -17.18 -15.39
CA ILE A 67 -13.13 -18.07 -15.19
C ILE A 67 -14.27 -17.69 -16.15
N GLN A 68 -14.39 -16.41 -16.51
CA GLN A 68 -15.43 -15.94 -17.43
C GLN A 68 -15.23 -16.43 -18.87
N SER A 69 -14.01 -16.82 -19.26
CA SER A 69 -13.72 -17.37 -20.60
C SER A 69 -13.85 -18.90 -20.70
N MET A 70 -13.87 -19.63 -19.58
CA MET A 70 -13.99 -21.10 -19.58
C MET A 70 -15.37 -21.62 -20.03
N GLY A 71 -16.39 -20.75 -20.16
CA GLY A 71 -17.75 -21.14 -20.55
C GLY A 71 -18.21 -20.71 -21.95
N GLN A 72 -17.39 -20.00 -22.74
CA GLN A 72 -17.79 -19.46 -24.05
C GLN A 72 -17.21 -20.28 -25.21
N ASN A 73 -18.04 -21.10 -25.85
CA ASN A 73 -17.71 -21.98 -27.00
C ASN A 73 -17.48 -21.24 -28.35
N ASN A 74 -17.38 -19.91 -28.37
CA ASN A 74 -17.29 -19.13 -29.61
C ASN A 74 -15.91 -18.49 -29.79
N ALA A 75 -15.06 -19.12 -30.61
CA ALA A 75 -13.67 -18.71 -30.86
C ALA A 75 -13.54 -17.29 -31.45
N GLN A 76 -14.54 -16.84 -32.22
CA GLN A 76 -14.55 -15.52 -32.88
C GLN A 76 -14.94 -14.37 -31.93
N ILE A 77 -15.72 -14.65 -30.88
CA ILE A 77 -16.03 -13.70 -29.80
C ILE A 77 -14.86 -13.65 -28.82
N ASN A 78 -14.23 -14.79 -28.52
CA ASN A 78 -13.02 -14.86 -27.71
C ASN A 78 -11.84 -14.10 -28.34
N SER A 79 -11.63 -14.18 -29.66
CA SER A 79 -10.53 -13.45 -30.32
C SER A 79 -10.76 -11.93 -30.32
N ASN A 80 -11.98 -11.48 -30.62
CA ASN A 80 -12.30 -10.05 -30.66
C ASN A 80 -12.36 -9.42 -29.25
N ASN A 81 -12.83 -10.17 -28.24
CA ASN A 81 -12.70 -9.79 -26.85
C ASN A 81 -11.25 -9.81 -26.39
N ASN A 82 -10.43 -10.79 -26.77
CA ASN A 82 -9.00 -10.82 -26.41
C ASN A 82 -8.23 -9.62 -26.97
N ILE A 83 -8.56 -9.12 -28.15
CA ILE A 83 -7.92 -7.91 -28.71
C ILE A 83 -8.36 -6.65 -27.95
N LYS A 84 -9.66 -6.50 -27.67
CA LYS A 84 -10.18 -5.39 -26.84
C LYS A 84 -9.67 -5.45 -25.40
N ILE A 85 -9.53 -6.64 -24.84
CA ILE A 85 -8.95 -6.89 -23.52
C ILE A 85 -7.46 -6.57 -23.55
N LYS A 86 -6.70 -6.95 -24.58
CA LYS A 86 -5.30 -6.53 -24.74
C LYS A 86 -5.15 -5.01 -24.85
N GLU A 87 -5.99 -4.31 -25.59
CA GLU A 87 -5.95 -2.85 -25.65
C GLU A 87 -6.31 -2.20 -24.31
N ILE A 88 -7.31 -2.74 -23.60
CA ILE A 88 -7.71 -2.26 -22.26
C ILE A 88 -6.62 -2.60 -21.24
N GLU A 89 -5.98 -3.77 -21.34
CA GLU A 89 -4.87 -4.19 -20.50
C GLU A 89 -3.63 -3.37 -20.79
N GLU A 90 -3.26 -3.06 -22.03
CA GLU A 90 -2.13 -2.16 -22.33
C GLU A 90 -2.36 -0.74 -21.80
N LYS A 91 -3.57 -0.18 -21.98
CA LYS A 91 -3.96 1.11 -21.42
C LYS A 91 -3.99 1.10 -19.90
N LYS A 92 -4.47 0.01 -19.29
CA LYS A 92 -4.43 -0.18 -17.83
C LYS A 92 -3.02 -0.44 -17.34
N THR A 93 -2.15 -1.13 -18.07
CA THR A 93 -0.81 -1.57 -17.62
C THR A 93 0.13 -0.40 -17.44
N LYS A 94 0.09 0.61 -18.32
CA LYS A 94 0.85 1.87 -18.09
C LYS A 94 0.46 2.58 -16.79
N ASN A 95 -0.84 2.61 -16.45
CA ASN A 95 -1.32 3.17 -15.19
C ASN A 95 -1.18 2.20 -14.01
N LYS A 96 -1.22 0.89 -14.25
CA LYS A 96 -1.09 -0.18 -13.26
C LYS A 96 0.34 -0.26 -12.76
N VAL A 97 1.36 -0.13 -13.62
CA VAL A 97 2.76 -0.04 -13.18
C VAL A 97 2.98 1.18 -12.28
N ARG A 98 2.46 2.36 -12.66
CA ARG A 98 2.55 3.57 -11.82
C ARG A 98 1.75 3.43 -10.52
N SER A 99 0.57 2.81 -10.56
CA SER A 99 -0.30 2.55 -9.42
C SER A 99 0.31 1.53 -8.47
N THR A 100 0.83 0.41 -8.98
CA THR A 100 1.52 -0.65 -8.22
C THR A 100 2.83 -0.14 -7.62
N LEU A 101 3.61 0.69 -8.34
CA LEU A 101 4.79 1.33 -7.78
C LEU A 101 4.41 2.33 -6.69
N ASN A 102 3.41 3.18 -6.91
CA ASN A 102 2.95 4.11 -5.87
C ASN A 102 2.40 3.35 -4.65
N PHE A 103 1.69 2.25 -4.87
CA PHE A 103 1.10 1.42 -3.82
C PHE A 103 2.18 0.69 -3.02
N SER A 104 3.11 0.02 -3.70
CA SER A 104 4.24 -0.67 -3.08
C SER A 104 5.12 0.29 -2.29
N LEU A 105 5.41 1.49 -2.84
CA LEU A 105 6.15 2.51 -2.12
C LEU A 105 5.38 3.03 -0.91
N ASN A 106 4.05 3.16 -1.00
CA ASN A 106 3.22 3.57 0.12
C ASN A 106 3.20 2.50 1.22
N THR A 107 3.05 1.23 0.86
CA THR A 107 3.17 0.08 1.78
C THR A 107 4.52 0.09 2.51
N ILE A 108 5.61 0.30 1.79
CA ILE A 108 6.95 0.39 2.39
C ILE A 108 7.04 1.58 3.35
N CYS A 109 6.45 2.73 3.01
CA CYS A 109 6.36 3.87 3.93
C CYS A 109 5.59 3.53 5.22
N PHE A 110 4.49 2.77 5.13
CA PHE A 110 3.73 2.31 6.30
C PHE A 110 4.54 1.35 7.18
N ILE A 111 5.30 0.42 6.58
CA ILE A 111 6.16 -0.49 7.32
C ILE A 111 7.28 0.29 8.03
N ILE A 112 7.95 1.21 7.34
CA ILE A 112 9.05 2.01 7.91
C ILE A 112 8.53 2.89 9.06
N SER A 113 7.38 3.54 8.90
CA SER A 113 6.78 4.36 9.96
C SER A 113 6.38 3.53 11.17
N GLY A 114 5.82 2.33 10.98
CA GLY A 114 5.53 1.41 12.08
C GLY A 114 6.79 0.98 12.84
N ILE A 115 7.88 0.67 12.15
CA ILE A 115 9.18 0.34 12.77
C ILE A 115 9.72 1.52 13.57
N ILE A 116 9.62 2.75 13.04
CA ILE A 116 10.04 3.97 13.73
C ILE A 116 9.23 4.16 15.02
N CYS A 117 7.90 3.97 14.97
CA CYS A 117 7.04 4.06 16.16
C CYS A 117 7.44 3.03 17.24
N ILE A 118 7.72 1.78 16.84
CA ILE A 118 8.22 0.76 17.77
C ILE A 118 9.56 1.18 18.39
N GLY A 119 10.49 1.72 17.59
CA GLY A 119 11.76 2.24 18.08
C GLY A 119 11.60 3.39 19.07
N ILE A 120 10.69 4.33 18.80
CA ILE A 120 10.36 5.44 19.71
C ILE A 120 9.79 4.92 21.03
N SER A 121 8.95 3.90 20.98
CA SER A 121 8.39 3.28 22.18
C SER A 121 9.45 2.62 23.08
N MET A 122 10.56 2.15 22.50
CA MET A 122 11.64 1.50 23.25
C MET A 122 12.65 2.49 23.85
N LEU A 123 12.59 3.77 23.45
CA LEU A 123 13.34 4.88 24.06
C LEU A 123 12.65 5.31 25.36
#